data_AF-A0A8S0FTA6-F1
#
_entry.id   AF-A0A8S0FTA6-F1
#
_cell.length_a   1.000
_cell.length_b   1.000
_cell.length_c   1.000
_cell.angle_alpha   90.00
_cell.angle_beta   90.00
_cell.angle_gamma   90.00
#
_symmetry.space_group_name_H-M   'P 1'
#
loop_
_entity.id
_entity.type
_entity.pdbx_description
1 polymer ?
#
loop_
_entity_poly.entity_id
_entity_poly.type
_entity_poly.pdbx_seq_one_letter_code
_entity_poly.pdbx_strand_id
1 'polypeptide(L)'
;MATLLLDRDNFAGELLKYPFIELLINENYPHFNEGKDNRDLLSLSQMYPLVLGNLGAGNSTMKAVFDGLFTRVMLDKSFIQQQITHRSFEPFIRAIQAQISPCCNCIIAGGIF
;
A
#
# COMPACT_ATOMS: atom_id res chain seq x y z
N MET A 1 3.11 16.71 3.82
CA MET A 1 3.89 15.69 4.55
C MET A 1 4.88 14.99 3.64
N ALA A 2 4.47 14.39 2.51
CA ALA A 2 5.39 13.82 1.52
C ALA A 2 6.49 14.81 1.10
N THR A 3 6.12 16.03 0.72
CA THR A 3 7.06 17.11 0.36
C THR A 3 8.06 17.46 1.46
N LEU A 4 7.71 17.27 2.75
CA LEU A 4 8.65 17.52 3.86
C LEU A 4 9.72 16.43 3.98
N LEU A 5 9.36 15.18 3.66
CA LEU A 5 10.31 14.07 3.60
C LEU A 5 11.15 14.09 2.32
N LEU A 6 10.62 14.65 1.24
CA LEU A 6 11.31 14.72 -0.05
C LEU A 6 12.23 15.96 -0.17
N ASP A 7 11.85 17.11 0.40
CA ASP A 7 12.59 18.38 0.23
C ASP A 7 13.57 18.72 1.36
N ARG A 8 13.51 18.04 2.51
CA ARG A 8 14.36 18.36 3.67
C ARG A 8 15.25 17.19 4.07
N ASP A 9 16.52 17.29 3.67
CA ASP A 9 17.58 16.30 3.92
C ASP A 9 17.65 15.81 5.39
N ASN A 10 17.41 16.71 6.35
CA ASN A 10 17.50 16.37 7.77
C ASN A 10 16.39 15.41 8.26
N PHE A 11 15.19 15.48 7.69
CA PHE A 11 14.09 14.61 8.12
C PHE A 11 14.17 13.24 7.46
N ALA A 12 14.57 13.21 6.20
CA ALA A 12 14.76 11.97 5.48
C ALA A 12 15.88 11.13 6.09
N GLY A 13 17.04 11.76 6.29
CA GLY A 13 18.21 11.10 6.89
C GLY A 13 17.96 10.57 8.30
N GLU A 14 17.08 11.20 9.08
CA GLU A 14 16.76 10.75 10.43
C GLU A 14 15.86 9.51 10.40
N LEU A 15 14.83 9.48 9.54
CA LEU A 15 13.92 8.35 9.45
C LEU A 15 14.60 7.10 8.87
N LEU A 16 15.52 7.29 7.91
CA LEU A 16 16.32 6.22 7.30
C LEU A 16 17.22 5.48 8.30
N LYS A 17 17.53 6.06 9.47
CA LYS A 17 18.28 5.38 10.54
C LYS A 17 17.49 4.25 11.19
N TYR A 18 16.18 4.20 10.99
CA TYR A 18 15.27 3.25 11.63
C TYR A 18 14.59 2.38 10.57
N PRO A 19 15.27 1.36 10.01
CA PRO A 19 14.75 0.56 8.90
C PRO A 19 13.52 -0.30 9.25
N PHE A 20 13.15 -0.36 10.53
CA PHE A 20 11.92 -0.98 11.00
C PHE A 20 10.68 -0.06 10.89
N ILE A 21 10.87 1.22 10.57
CA ILE A 21 9.78 2.16 10.33
C ILE A 21 9.39 2.12 8.86
N GLU A 22 8.14 1.78 8.60
CA GLU A 22 7.55 1.78 7.26
C GLU A 22 6.53 2.92 7.15
N LEU A 23 6.43 3.54 5.97
CA LEU A 23 5.49 4.64 5.73
C LEU A 23 4.13 4.08 5.31
N LEU A 24 3.11 4.37 6.11
CA LEU A 24 1.73 4.00 5.82
C LEU A 24 1.01 5.11 5.07
N ILE A 25 0.48 4.80 3.88
CA ILE A 25 -0.43 5.66 3.12
C ILE A 25 -1.72 4.93 2.79
N ASN A 26 -2.71 5.64 2.25
CA ASN A 26 -4.01 5.07 1.88
C ASN A 26 -4.35 5.42 0.41
N GLU A 27 -5.43 4.82 -0.09
CA GLU A 27 -5.95 5.05 -1.45
C GLU A 27 -6.33 6.52 -1.73
N ASN A 28 -6.45 7.37 -0.70
CA ASN A 28 -6.76 8.79 -0.83
C ASN A 28 -5.52 9.66 -1.02
N TYR A 29 -4.32 9.06 -1.13
CA TYR A 29 -3.10 9.81 -1.41
C TYR A 29 -3.25 10.60 -2.73
N PRO A 30 -2.82 11.88 -2.79
CA PRO A 30 -2.98 12.69 -3.99
C PRO A 30 -2.40 12.02 -5.22
N HIS A 31 -3.17 11.98 -6.31
CA HIS A 31 -2.72 11.38 -7.58
C HIS A 31 -2.31 9.90 -7.46
N PHE A 32 -2.87 9.13 -6.51
CA PHE A 32 -2.51 7.72 -6.31
C PHE A 32 -2.71 6.85 -7.56
N ASN A 33 -3.75 7.15 -8.35
CA ASN A 33 -4.06 6.41 -9.58
C ASN A 33 -3.01 6.55 -10.68
N GLU A 34 -2.08 7.50 -10.56
CA GLU A 34 -0.95 7.64 -11.48
C GLU A 34 0.13 6.56 -11.21
N GLY A 35 0.10 5.87 -10.06
CA GLY A 35 1.07 4.82 -9.73
C GLY A 35 2.50 5.33 -9.80
N LYS A 36 3.39 4.66 -10.53
CA LYS A 36 4.79 5.08 -10.69
C LYS A 36 4.97 6.43 -11.40
N ASP A 37 3.93 6.90 -12.11
CA ASP A 37 3.96 8.19 -12.80
C ASP A 37 3.80 9.36 -11.81
N ASN A 38 3.29 9.06 -10.59
CA ASN A 38 3.34 9.98 -9.46
C ASN A 38 4.77 10.05 -8.90
N ARG A 39 5.49 11.12 -9.25
CA ARG A 39 6.90 11.30 -8.88
C ARG A 39 7.15 11.28 -7.38
N ASP A 40 6.25 11.84 -6.59
CA ASP A 40 6.38 11.88 -5.14
C ASP A 40 6.25 10.47 -4.56
N LEU A 41 5.25 9.72 -5.02
CA LEU A 41 5.03 8.35 -4.56
C LEU A 41 6.18 7.42 -4.97
N LEU A 42 6.67 7.56 -6.20
CA LEU A 42 7.82 6.81 -6.69
C LEU A 42 9.08 7.13 -5.86
N SER A 43 9.35 8.41 -5.62
CA SER A 43 10.51 8.83 -4.82
C SER A 43 10.43 8.30 -3.39
N LEU A 44 9.24 8.33 -2.78
CA LEU A 44 9.01 7.74 -1.47
C LEU A 44 9.24 6.23 -1.47
N SER A 45 8.77 5.49 -2.49
CA SER A 45 9.00 4.03 -2.60
C SER A 45 10.45 3.63 -2.80
N GLN A 46 11.25 4.51 -3.40
CA GLN A 46 12.69 4.28 -3.60
C GLN A 46 13.49 4.53 -2.31
N MET A 47 13.00 5.38 -1.42
CA MET A 47 13.68 5.74 -0.18
C MET A 47 13.19 4.95 1.04
N TYR A 48 11.90 4.61 1.09
CA TYR A 48 11.27 3.99 2.26
C TYR A 48 10.43 2.78 1.89
N PRO A 49 10.35 1.76 2.77
CA PRO A 49 9.31 0.75 2.68
C PRO A 49 7.93 1.42 2.79
N LEU A 50 7.11 1.27 1.74
CA LEU A 50 5.73 1.76 1.75
C LEU A 50 4.74 0.64 2.07
N VAL A 51 3.71 1.02 2.82
CA VAL A 51 2.54 0.21 3.14
C VAL A 51 1.28 0.90 2.63
N LEU A 52 0.47 0.19 1.85
CA LEU A 52 -0.88 0.62 1.50
C LEU A 52 -1.85 0.12 2.58
N GLY A 53 -2.53 1.04 3.28
CA GLY A 53 -3.30 0.72 4.48
C GLY A 53 -4.75 0.29 4.29
N ASN A 54 -5.31 0.41 3.09
CA ASN A 54 -6.75 0.21 2.88
C ASN A 54 -7.08 -0.25 1.44
N LEU A 55 -6.31 -1.19 0.91
CA LEU A 55 -6.58 -1.75 -0.41
C LEU A 55 -8.00 -2.33 -0.45
N GLY A 56 -8.77 -1.92 -1.46
CA GLY A 56 -10.16 -2.38 -1.64
C GLY A 56 -11.19 -1.49 -0.94
N ALA A 57 -10.80 -0.33 -0.42
CA ALA A 57 -11.74 0.68 0.07
C ALA A 57 -12.53 1.36 -1.07
N GLY A 58 -12.11 1.18 -2.32
CA GLY A 58 -12.85 1.61 -3.52
C GLY A 58 -12.54 3.03 -3.96
N ASN A 59 -11.48 3.65 -3.43
CA ASN A 59 -11.11 5.03 -3.75
C ASN A 59 -10.05 5.10 -4.85
N SER A 60 -9.46 3.97 -5.25
CA SER A 60 -8.39 3.95 -6.24
C SER A 60 -8.32 2.66 -7.06
N THR A 61 -7.54 2.72 -8.15
CA THR A 61 -7.14 1.57 -8.96
C THR A 61 -5.97 0.83 -8.32
N MET A 62 -5.75 -0.44 -8.71
CA MET A 62 -4.60 -1.24 -8.25
C MET A 62 -3.29 -0.89 -8.97
N LYS A 63 -3.25 0.16 -9.81
CA LYS A 63 -2.06 0.49 -10.63
C LYS A 63 -0.81 0.65 -9.78
N ALA A 64 -0.89 1.42 -8.70
CA ALA A 64 0.25 1.68 -7.81
C ALA A 64 0.78 0.40 -7.14
N VAL A 65 -0.09 -0.59 -6.89
CA VAL A 65 0.31 -1.92 -6.37
C VAL A 65 1.01 -2.73 -7.45
N PHE A 66 0.46 -2.79 -8.66
CA PHE A 66 1.07 -3.51 -9.78
C PHE A 66 2.37 -2.87 -10.29
N ASP A 67 2.52 -1.56 -10.12
CA ASP A 67 3.77 -0.84 -10.39
C ASP A 67 4.88 -1.16 -9.35
N GLY A 68 4.58 -1.94 -8.31
CA GLY A 68 5.57 -2.44 -7.34
C GLY A 68 6.02 -1.40 -6.30
N LEU A 69 5.19 -0.39 -6.03
CA LEU A 69 5.56 0.72 -5.13
C LEU A 69 5.47 0.35 -3.64
N PHE A 70 4.84 -0.79 -3.31
CA PHE A 70 4.53 -1.17 -1.93
C PHE A 70 5.24 -2.44 -1.51
N THR A 71 5.90 -2.37 -0.36
CA THR A 71 6.48 -3.54 0.31
C THR A 71 5.42 -4.40 0.99
N ARG A 72 4.33 -3.76 1.47
CA ARG A 72 3.19 -4.43 2.07
C ARG A 72 1.88 -3.78 1.63
N VAL A 73 0.83 -4.59 1.59
CA VAL A 73 -0.53 -4.11 1.35
C VAL A 73 -1.46 -4.68 2.41
N MET A 74 -2.25 -3.81 3.03
CA MET A 74 -3.31 -4.16 3.95
C MET A 74 -4.66 -4.05 3.25
N LEU A 75 -5.42 -5.14 3.27
CA LEU A 75 -6.80 -5.20 2.79
C LEU A 75 -7.71 -4.44 3.76
N ASP A 76 -8.59 -3.59 3.23
CA ASP A 76 -9.51 -2.79 4.03
C ASP A 76 -10.40 -3.66 4.93
N LYS A 77 -10.68 -3.17 6.14
CA LYS A 77 -11.51 -3.89 7.12
C LYS A 77 -12.92 -4.17 6.61
N SER A 78 -13.52 -3.20 5.91
CA SER A 78 -14.89 -3.28 5.42
C SER A 78 -14.96 -4.28 4.27
N PHE A 79 -13.93 -4.26 3.42
CA PHE A 79 -13.74 -5.25 2.37
C PHE A 79 -13.65 -6.68 2.92
N ILE A 80 -12.79 -6.93 3.92
CA ILE A 80 -12.66 -8.25 4.54
C ILE A 80 -13.97 -8.69 5.20
N GLN A 81 -14.60 -7.82 5.99
CA GLN A 81 -15.84 -8.13 6.70
C GLN A 81 -17.00 -8.42 5.75
N GLN A 82 -17.10 -7.68 4.66
CA GLN A 82 -18.12 -7.93 3.65
C GLN A 82 -17.87 -9.28 2.97
N GLN A 83 -16.63 -9.55 2.55
CA GLN A 83 -16.32 -10.72 1.74
C GLN A 83 -16.28 -12.02 2.55
N ILE A 84 -15.82 -12.01 3.81
CA ILE A 84 -15.66 -13.22 4.63
C ILE A 84 -16.99 -13.93 4.91
N THR A 85 -18.11 -13.22 4.82
CA THR A 85 -19.45 -13.80 5.00
C THR A 85 -19.91 -14.61 3.78
N HIS A 86 -19.28 -14.43 2.62
CA HIS A 86 -19.63 -15.09 1.38
C HIS A 86 -18.80 -16.37 1.15
N ARG A 87 -19.42 -17.42 0.60
CA ARG A 87 -18.72 -18.65 0.21
C ARG A 87 -17.62 -18.43 -0.85
N SER A 88 -17.70 -17.33 -1.60
CA SER A 88 -16.71 -16.91 -2.58
C SER A 88 -15.47 -16.26 -1.97
N PHE A 89 -15.40 -16.07 -0.65
CA PHE A 89 -14.27 -15.42 0.01
C PHE A 89 -12.94 -16.08 -0.32
N GLU A 90 -12.84 -17.39 -0.11
CA GLU A 90 -11.61 -18.14 -0.30
C GLU A 90 -11.08 -18.05 -1.74
N PRO A 91 -11.87 -18.39 -2.79
CA PRO A 91 -11.36 -18.26 -4.16
C PRO A 91 -11.02 -16.81 -4.52
N PHE A 92 -11.73 -15.83 -3.97
CA PHE A 92 -11.47 -14.42 -4.22
C PHE A 92 -10.16 -13.93 -3.60
N ILE A 93 -9.91 -14.25 -2.33
CA ILE A 93 -8.64 -13.90 -1.66
C ILE A 93 -7.46 -14.63 -2.32
N ARG A 94 -7.62 -15.90 -2.73
CA ARG A 94 -6.59 -16.61 -3.50
C ARG A 94 -6.27 -15.93 -4.82
N ALA A 95 -7.29 -15.43 -5.53
CA ALA A 95 -7.09 -14.69 -6.78
C ALA A 95 -6.34 -13.37 -6.55
N ILE A 96 -6.69 -12.62 -5.49
CA ILE A 96 -5.99 -11.38 -5.10
C ILE A 96 -4.55 -11.68 -4.74
N GLN A 97 -4.31 -12.69 -3.91
CA GLN A 97 -2.96 -13.12 -3.56
C GLN A 97 -2.15 -13.45 -4.81
N ALA A 98 -2.69 -14.25 -5.73
CA ALA A 98 -1.99 -14.65 -6.96
C ALA A 98 -1.63 -13.44 -7.85
N GLN A 99 -2.50 -12.43 -7.93
CA GLN A 99 -2.25 -11.22 -8.72
C GLN A 99 -1.25 -10.28 -8.07
N ILE A 100 -1.24 -10.18 -6.74
CA ILE A 100 -0.42 -9.20 -6.00
C ILE A 100 0.96 -9.76 -5.63
N SER A 101 1.09 -11.07 -5.41
CA SER A 101 2.35 -11.71 -4.96
C SER A 101 3.58 -11.40 -5.84
N PRO A 102 3.48 -11.24 -7.17
CA PRO A 102 4.63 -10.85 -8.00
C PRO A 102 5.13 -9.42 -7.75
N CYS A 103 4.26 -8.54 -7.24
CA CYS A 103 4.50 -7.11 -7.10
C CYS A 103 4.65 -6.67 -5.63
N CYS A 104 4.19 -7.49 -4.68
CA CYS A 104 4.22 -7.19 -3.27
C CYS A 104 4.39 -8.47 -2.44
N ASN A 105 5.35 -8.46 -1.51
CA ASN A 105 5.75 -9.63 -0.75
C ASN A 105 4.82 -9.96 0.43
N CYS A 106 4.00 -9.00 0.88
CA CYS A 106 3.24 -9.14 2.12
C CYS A 106 1.83 -8.58 1.96
N ILE A 107 0.84 -9.43 2.20
CA ILE A 107 -0.57 -9.06 2.25
C ILE A 107 -1.04 -9.22 3.70
N ILE A 108 -1.63 -8.16 4.24
CA ILE A 108 -2.17 -8.08 5.60
C ILE A 108 -3.70 -8.01 5.50
N ALA A 109 -4.41 -8.78 6.32
CA ALA A 109 -5.87 -8.66 6.45
C ALA A 109 -6.22 -7.76 7.64
N GLY A 110 -6.90 -6.63 7.38
CA GLY A 110 -7.44 -5.78 8.43
C GLY A 110 -8.77 -6.29 8.99
N GLY A 111 -9.15 -5.80 10.18
CA GLY A 111 -10.52 -5.96 10.70
C GLY A 111 -10.86 -7.34 11.26
N ILE A 112 -9.87 -8.10 11.75
CA ILE A 112 -10.07 -9.36 12.47
C ILE A 112 -10.45 -9.06 13.93
N PHE A 113 -11.69 -9.34 14.32
CA PHE A 113 -12.19 -9.23 15.69
C PHE A 113 -13.37 -10.18 15.92
#